data_AF-A0A8T4NIQ3-F1
#
_entry.id   AF-A0A8T4NIQ3-F1
#
_cell.length_a   1.000
_cell.length_b   1.000
_cell.length_c   1.000
_cell.angle_alpha   90.00
_cell.angle_beta   90.00
_cell.angle_gamma   90.00
#
_symmetry.space_group_name_H-M   'P 1'
#
loop_
_entity.id
_entity.type
_entity.pdbx_description
1 polymer ?
#
loop_
_entity_poly.entity_id
_entity_poly.type
_entity_poly.pdbx_seq_one_letter_code
_entity_poly.pdbx_strand_id
1 'polypeptide(L)'
;MIPKTELRYSRVYNQILNPEFGRKDMLKLKRNFSKFEALYKKYIRKILSLIEKHNNKWQRDYIPIYLVAKAKSSFSDPLTIKYRENEKYLLVVLAHELLHNNLRGKWKNPKELHKYMKPILNKIISKLPINLEKELEMFNLSIKRMYK
;
A
#
# COMPACT_ATOMS: atom_id res chain seq x y z
N MET A 1 10.31 -14.17 -8.86
CA MET A 1 10.88 -13.02 -9.61
C MET A 1 10.32 -11.79 -8.94
N ILE A 2 11.18 -10.89 -8.47
CA ILE A 2 10.69 -9.71 -7.76
C ILE A 2 10.23 -8.66 -8.78
N PRO A 3 8.98 -8.16 -8.73
CA PRO A 3 8.49 -7.20 -9.69
C PRO A 3 9.20 -5.86 -9.54
N LYS A 4 9.26 -5.12 -10.64
CA LYS A 4 9.52 -3.68 -10.62
C LYS A 4 8.25 -2.96 -10.17
N THR A 5 8.42 -1.87 -9.45
CA THR A 5 7.33 -1.03 -8.98
C THR A 5 7.65 0.42 -9.25
N GLU A 6 6.62 1.24 -9.40
CA GLU A 6 6.79 2.68 -9.62
C GLU A 6 5.66 3.47 -8.97
N LEU A 7 6.02 4.55 -8.27
CA LEU A 7 5.06 5.53 -7.77
C LEU A 7 4.59 6.41 -8.91
N ARG A 8 3.28 6.40 -9.19
CA ARG A 8 2.65 7.13 -10.29
C ARG A 8 1.78 8.26 -9.75
N TYR A 9 2.12 9.48 -10.14
CA TYR A 9 1.25 10.65 -9.99
C TYR A 9 0.49 10.88 -11.29
N SER A 10 -0.82 10.66 -11.29
CA SER A 10 -1.68 10.91 -12.44
C SER A 10 -2.78 11.90 -12.10
N ARG A 11 -2.81 13.03 -12.82
CA ARG A 11 -3.83 14.07 -12.61
C ARG A 11 -5.20 13.55 -13.04
N VAL A 12 -5.26 12.91 -14.20
CA VAL A 12 -6.48 12.30 -14.74
C VAL A 12 -7.02 11.26 -13.76
N TYR A 13 -6.16 10.39 -13.22
CA TYR A 13 -6.60 9.38 -12.24
C TYR A 13 -7.12 10.00 -10.95
N ASN A 14 -6.48 11.07 -10.45
CA ASN A 14 -7.00 11.79 -9.28
C ASN A 14 -8.31 12.53 -9.58
N GLN A 15 -8.52 13.03 -10.80
CA GLN A 15 -9.77 13.67 -11.22
C GLN A 15 -10.94 12.68 -11.25
N ILE A 16 -10.70 11.42 -11.62
CA ILE A 16 -11.70 10.35 -11.53
C ILE A 16 -12.18 10.17 -10.08
N LEU A 17 -11.29 10.30 -9.10
CA LEU A 17 -11.62 10.13 -7.68
C LEU A 17 -12.07 11.44 -6.99
N ASN A 18 -11.72 12.58 -7.56
CA ASN A 18 -12.01 13.92 -7.05
C ASN A 18 -12.05 14.90 -8.24
N PRO A 19 -13.23 15.17 -8.84
CA PRO A 19 -13.36 15.93 -10.08
C PRO A 19 -12.70 17.33 -10.05
N GLU A 20 -12.66 17.97 -8.88
CA GLU A 20 -12.04 19.29 -8.67
C GLU A 20 -10.51 19.25 -8.61
N PHE A 21 -9.87 18.07 -8.69
CA PHE A 21 -8.42 17.93 -8.52
C PHE A 21 -7.64 18.64 -9.63
N GLY A 22 -6.98 19.73 -9.26
CA GLY A 22 -6.28 20.61 -10.18
C GLY A 22 -4.76 20.45 -10.21
N ARG A 23 -4.10 21.34 -10.96
CA ARG A 23 -2.63 21.41 -11.05
C ARG A 23 -1.99 21.76 -9.69
N LYS A 24 -2.60 22.67 -8.92
CA LYS A 24 -2.11 23.06 -7.59
C LYS A 24 -2.15 21.89 -6.61
N ASP A 25 -3.22 21.09 -6.64
CA ASP A 25 -3.36 19.89 -5.82
C ASP A 25 -2.32 18.84 -6.18
N MET A 26 -2.00 18.67 -7.46
CA MET A 26 -0.94 17.76 -7.90
C MET A 26 0.43 18.15 -7.31
N LEU A 27 0.78 19.45 -7.32
CA LEU A 27 2.03 19.92 -6.72
C LEU A 27 2.05 19.69 -5.20
N LYS A 28 0.93 19.98 -4.52
CA LYS A 28 0.77 19.70 -3.09
C LYS A 28 0.91 18.21 -2.79
N LEU A 29 0.29 17.35 -3.59
CA LEU A 29 0.32 15.90 -3.41
C LEU A 29 1.75 15.35 -3.51
N LYS A 30 2.53 15.78 -4.49
CA LYS A 30 3.96 15.41 -4.62
C LYS A 30 4.76 15.81 -3.38
N ARG A 31 4.59 17.05 -2.91
CA ARG A 31 5.26 17.54 -1.69
C ARG A 31 4.88 16.70 -0.46
N ASN A 32 3.59 16.45 -0.30
CA ASN A 32 3.03 15.68 0.80
C ASN A 32 3.59 14.24 0.87
N PHE A 33 3.77 13.59 -0.28
CA PHE A 33 4.29 12.23 -0.33
C PHE A 33 5.83 12.14 -0.30
N SER A 34 6.57 13.25 -0.32
CA SER A 34 8.05 13.25 -0.41
C SER A 34 8.74 12.35 0.63
N LYS A 35 8.31 12.40 1.90
CA LYS A 35 8.84 11.54 2.97
C LYS A 35 8.52 10.05 2.72
N PHE A 36 7.30 9.76 2.27
CA PHE A 36 6.91 8.41 1.89
C PHE A 36 7.69 7.89 0.68
N GLU A 37 7.97 8.72 -0.32
CA GLU A 37 8.79 8.33 -1.47
C GLU A 37 10.19 7.88 -1.04
N ALA A 38 10.78 8.55 -0.04
CA ALA A 38 12.07 8.15 0.52
C ALA A 38 12.00 6.77 1.19
N LEU A 39 10.96 6.51 2.00
CA LEU A 39 10.74 5.19 2.61
C LEU A 39 10.46 4.11 1.56
N TYR A 40 9.67 4.42 0.54
CA TYR A 40 9.39 3.55 -0.58
C TYR A 40 10.69 3.14 -1.27
N LYS A 41 11.52 4.10 -1.70
CA LYS A 41 12.81 3.83 -2.35
C LYS A 41 13.71 2.94 -1.49
N LYS A 42 13.74 3.20 -0.18
CA LYS A 42 14.57 2.45 0.77
C LYS A 42 14.09 1.02 1.01
N TYR A 43 12.77 0.78 1.06
CA TYR A 43 12.23 -0.49 1.59
C TYR A 43 11.45 -1.34 0.61
N ILE A 44 11.03 -0.82 -0.56
CA ILE A 44 10.13 -1.52 -1.47
C ILE A 44 10.67 -2.89 -1.90
N ARG A 45 11.94 -2.97 -2.30
CA ARG A 45 12.55 -4.24 -2.74
C ARG A 45 12.54 -5.29 -1.63
N LYS A 46 12.78 -4.87 -0.38
CA LYS A 46 12.74 -5.75 0.80
C LYS A 46 11.31 -6.20 1.10
N ILE A 47 10.32 -5.31 1.00
CA ILE A 47 8.91 -5.64 1.16
C ILE A 47 8.49 -6.69 0.13
N LEU A 48 8.77 -6.47 -1.16
CA LEU A 48 8.40 -7.41 -2.22
C LEU A 48 9.06 -8.78 -2.06
N SER A 49 10.33 -8.80 -1.65
CA SER A 49 11.07 -10.04 -1.35
C SER A 49 10.49 -10.79 -0.15
N LEU A 50 10.11 -10.08 0.91
CA LEU A 50 9.50 -10.68 2.09
C LEU A 50 8.10 -11.21 1.80
N ILE A 51 7.32 -10.54 0.94
CA ILE A 51 6.03 -11.05 0.46
C ILE A 51 6.22 -12.37 -0.29
N GLU A 52 7.12 -12.43 -1.29
CA GLU A 52 7.39 -13.67 -2.03
C GLU A 52 7.93 -14.78 -1.10
N LYS A 53 8.75 -14.44 -0.09
CA LYS A 53 9.30 -15.40 0.86
C LYS A 53 8.23 -16.06 1.75
N HIS A 54 7.19 -15.31 2.14
CA HIS A 54 6.17 -15.78 3.09
C HIS A 54 4.84 -16.11 2.40
N ASN A 55 4.79 -16.06 1.07
CA ASN A 55 3.58 -16.26 0.28
C ASN A 55 3.92 -16.77 -1.14
N ASN A 56 3.06 -16.50 -2.12
CA ASN A 56 3.24 -16.96 -3.48
C ASN A 56 4.29 -16.12 -4.25
N LYS A 57 4.93 -16.74 -5.23
CA LYS A 57 5.73 -16.03 -6.25
C LYS A 57 4.88 -14.98 -6.95
N TRP A 58 5.47 -13.83 -7.23
CA TRP A 58 4.82 -12.79 -8.00
C TRP A 58 4.48 -13.27 -9.41
N GLN A 59 3.27 -12.95 -9.86
CA GLN A 59 2.77 -13.28 -11.21
C GLN A 59 2.97 -12.14 -12.21
N ARG A 60 3.12 -10.91 -11.71
CA ARG A 60 3.39 -9.72 -12.50
C ARG A 60 4.86 -9.35 -12.36
N ASP A 61 5.44 -8.84 -13.43
CA ASP A 61 6.80 -8.30 -13.48
C ASP A 61 6.84 -6.79 -13.18
N TYR A 62 5.70 -6.09 -13.35
CA TYR A 62 5.52 -4.68 -13.07
C TYR A 62 4.22 -4.38 -12.31
N ILE A 63 4.30 -3.52 -11.29
CA ILE A 63 3.14 -3.06 -10.52
C ILE A 63 3.20 -1.52 -10.38
N PRO A 64 2.36 -0.77 -11.12
CA PRO A 64 2.22 0.67 -10.91
C PRO A 64 1.47 0.95 -9.59
N ILE A 65 1.94 1.95 -8.85
CA ILE A 65 1.40 2.36 -7.54
C ILE A 65 0.86 3.78 -7.68
N TYR A 66 -0.45 3.93 -7.78
CA TYR A 66 -1.05 5.25 -7.95
C TYR A 66 -1.16 5.98 -6.61
N LEU A 67 -0.61 7.19 -6.56
CA LEU A 67 -0.67 8.06 -5.39
C LEU A 67 -1.81 9.06 -5.57
N VAL A 68 -2.75 9.07 -4.61
CA VAL A 68 -3.97 9.87 -4.72
C VAL A 68 -4.21 10.72 -3.48
N ALA A 69 -4.70 11.94 -3.67
CA ALA A 69 -4.99 12.84 -2.55
C ALA A 69 -6.26 12.41 -1.79
N LYS A 70 -7.29 12.01 -2.53
CA LYS A 70 -8.59 11.60 -2.02
C LYS A 70 -8.99 10.27 -2.65
N ALA A 71 -9.59 9.42 -1.82
CA ALA A 71 -10.22 8.14 -2.14
C ALA A 71 -11.01 7.68 -0.90
N LYS A 72 -11.88 6.67 -1.00
CA LYS A 72 -12.51 6.06 0.19
C LYS A 72 -11.45 5.40 1.08
N SER A 73 -10.66 4.51 0.49
CA SER A 73 -9.53 3.80 1.09
C SER A 73 -8.39 3.64 0.08
N SER A 74 -7.25 3.11 0.53
CA SER A 74 -6.31 2.45 -0.38
C SER A 74 -6.91 1.12 -0.87
N PHE A 75 -6.43 0.63 -2.00
CA PHE A 75 -6.90 -0.63 -2.60
C PHE A 75 -5.84 -1.21 -3.54
N SER A 76 -5.97 -2.49 -3.89
CA SER A 76 -4.92 -3.26 -4.58
C SER A 76 -5.10 -3.42 -6.09
N ASP A 77 -6.24 -2.97 -6.64
CA ASP A 77 -6.53 -3.08 -8.07
C ASP A 77 -7.33 -1.88 -8.65
N PRO A 78 -6.68 -1.03 -9.47
CA PRO A 78 -5.23 -0.88 -9.58
C PRO A 78 -4.64 -0.47 -8.21
N LEU A 79 -3.39 -0.88 -7.92
CA LEU A 79 -2.78 -0.61 -6.61
C LEU A 79 -2.68 0.91 -6.37
N THR A 80 -3.45 1.40 -5.40
CA THR A 80 -3.68 2.81 -5.13
C THR A 80 -3.48 3.11 -3.65
N ILE A 81 -2.63 4.09 -3.36
CA ILE A 81 -2.33 4.54 -2.00
C ILE A 81 -2.90 5.93 -1.79
N LYS A 82 -3.89 6.02 -0.90
CA LYS A 82 -4.47 7.30 -0.46
C LYS A 82 -3.51 8.02 0.47
N TYR A 83 -3.33 9.32 0.26
CA TYR A 83 -2.52 10.14 1.14
C TYR A 83 -3.00 10.09 2.61
N ARG A 84 -1.99 10.01 3.48
CA ARG A 84 -2.05 10.14 4.94
C ARG A 84 -0.78 10.86 5.35
N GLU A 85 -0.88 11.67 6.39
CA GLU A 85 0.25 12.48 6.86
C GLU A 85 1.40 11.62 7.42
N ASN A 86 1.09 10.52 8.08
CA ASN A 86 2.08 9.59 8.60
C ASN A 86 2.64 8.70 7.46
N GLU A 87 3.88 8.95 7.04
CA GLU A 87 4.58 8.21 5.99
C GLU A 87 4.90 6.76 6.36
N LYS A 88 5.12 6.48 7.65
CA LYS A 88 5.33 5.11 8.15
C LYS A 88 4.05 4.30 8.06
N TYR A 89 2.92 4.93 8.35
CA TYR A 89 1.60 4.31 8.19
C TYR A 89 1.33 3.99 6.72
N LEU A 90 1.67 4.92 5.82
CA LEU A 90 1.58 4.66 4.37
C LEU A 90 2.44 3.48 3.93
N LEU A 91 3.61 3.25 4.54
CA LEU A 91 4.45 2.10 4.25
C LEU A 91 3.81 0.77 4.68
N VAL A 92 3.15 0.74 5.85
CA VAL A 92 2.37 -0.42 6.32
C VAL A 92 1.19 -0.69 5.37
N VAL A 93 0.46 0.36 4.98
CA VAL A 93 -0.63 0.26 4.01
C VAL A 93 -0.12 -0.26 2.67
N LEU A 94 1.01 0.23 2.17
CA LEU A 94 1.61 -0.27 0.93
C LEU A 94 1.92 -1.77 1.02
N ALA A 95 2.54 -2.23 2.10
CA ALA A 95 2.83 -3.65 2.29
C ALA A 95 1.54 -4.51 2.32
N HIS A 96 0.47 -3.99 2.94
CA HIS A 96 -0.84 -4.63 2.94
C HIS A 96 -1.46 -4.72 1.53
N GLU A 97 -1.50 -3.62 0.79
CA GLU A 97 -2.07 -3.61 -0.57
C GLU A 97 -1.25 -4.46 -1.56
N LEU A 98 0.08 -4.49 -1.42
CA LEU A 98 0.95 -5.36 -2.20
C LEU A 98 0.69 -6.84 -1.90
N LEU A 99 0.44 -7.18 -0.63
CA LEU A 99 0.09 -8.54 -0.25
C LEU A 99 -1.30 -8.94 -0.80
N HIS A 100 -2.27 -8.02 -0.81
CA HIS A 100 -3.53 -8.23 -1.54
C HIS A 100 -3.29 -8.48 -3.03
N ASN A 101 -2.44 -7.66 -3.67
CA ASN A 101 -2.13 -7.79 -5.09
C ASN A 101 -1.49 -9.17 -5.40
N ASN A 102 -0.61 -9.66 -4.52
CA ASN A 102 0.01 -10.98 -4.63
C ASN A 102 -0.98 -12.16 -4.41
N LEU A 103 -2.10 -11.92 -3.71
CA LEU A 103 -3.11 -12.93 -3.36
C LEU A 103 -4.37 -12.91 -4.23
N ARG A 104 -4.40 -12.05 -5.25
CA ARG A 104 -5.60 -11.80 -6.07
C ARG A 104 -6.23 -13.10 -6.61
N GLY A 105 -7.57 -13.16 -6.59
CA GLY A 105 -8.35 -14.23 -7.22
C GLY A 105 -8.56 -15.50 -6.40
N LYS A 106 -8.02 -15.58 -5.17
CA LYS A 106 -8.09 -16.81 -4.34
C LYS A 106 -9.17 -16.84 -3.27
N TRP A 107 -9.87 -15.73 -3.02
CA TRP A 107 -10.72 -15.58 -1.83
C TRP A 107 -12.06 -14.95 -2.16
N LYS A 108 -13.15 -15.61 -1.77
CA LYS A 108 -14.53 -15.08 -1.87
C LYS A 108 -14.90 -14.23 -0.66
N ASN A 109 -14.29 -14.48 0.50
CA ASN A 109 -14.59 -13.80 1.76
C ASN A 109 -13.44 -12.83 2.16
N PRO A 110 -13.68 -11.50 2.17
CA PRO A 110 -12.67 -10.52 2.56
C PRO A 110 -12.14 -10.70 4.00
N LYS A 111 -12.99 -11.14 4.94
CA LYS A 111 -12.62 -11.32 6.35
C LYS A 111 -11.62 -12.46 6.53
N GLU A 112 -11.82 -13.56 5.80
CA GLU A 112 -10.90 -14.70 5.80
C GLU A 112 -9.56 -14.33 5.18
N LEU A 113 -9.59 -13.60 4.06
CA LEU A 113 -8.38 -13.06 3.44
C LEU A 113 -7.58 -12.19 4.43
N HIS A 114 -8.24 -11.28 5.15
CA HIS A 114 -7.55 -10.43 6.14
C HIS A 114 -7.01 -11.24 7.32
N LYS A 115 -7.74 -12.28 7.77
CA LYS A 115 -7.26 -13.20 8.81
C LYS A 115 -5.99 -13.94 8.34
N TYR A 116 -5.96 -14.39 7.09
CA TYR A 116 -4.80 -15.05 6.48
C TYR A 116 -3.60 -14.09 6.32
N MET A 117 -3.86 -12.86 5.86
CA MET A 117 -2.82 -11.86 5.59
C MET A 117 -2.17 -11.30 6.85
N LYS A 118 -2.92 -11.16 7.95
CA LYS A 118 -2.43 -10.53 9.19
C LYS A 118 -1.10 -11.09 9.69
N PRO A 119 -0.92 -12.41 9.90
CA PRO A 119 0.38 -12.94 10.35
C PRO A 119 1.51 -12.72 9.34
N ILE A 120 1.21 -12.70 8.03
CA ILE A 120 2.20 -12.44 6.98
C ILE A 120 2.64 -10.99 7.02
N LEU A 121 1.68 -10.05 7.10
CA LEU A 121 1.97 -8.62 7.23
C LEU A 121 2.83 -8.36 8.46
N ASN A 122 2.50 -8.93 9.63
CA ASN A 122 3.31 -8.79 10.84
C ASN A 122 4.76 -9.27 10.63
N LYS A 123 4.97 -10.41 9.96
CA LYS A 123 6.30 -10.95 9.63
C LYS A 123 7.08 -10.07 8.64
N ILE A 124 6.39 -9.40 7.73
CA ILE A 124 7.02 -8.46 6.79
C ILE A 124 7.49 -7.23 7.57
N ILE A 125 6.59 -6.63 8.35
CA ILE A 125 6.84 -5.38 9.09
C ILE A 125 7.95 -5.57 10.12
N SER A 126 7.95 -6.65 10.91
CA SER A 126 8.98 -6.90 11.94
C SER A 126 10.38 -7.11 11.37
N LYS A 127 10.51 -7.42 10.08
CA LYS A 127 11.80 -7.63 9.40
C LYS A 127 12.32 -6.38 8.71
N LEU A 128 11.56 -5.29 8.66
CA LEU A 128 12.04 -4.01 8.13
C LEU A 128 12.95 -3.33 9.18
N PRO A 129 14.07 -2.71 8.77
CA PRO A 129 14.98 -2.05 9.69
C PRO A 129 14.47 -0.64 10.05
N ILE A 130 13.23 -0.57 10.53
CA ILE A 130 12.52 0.63 10.96
C ILE A 130 11.42 0.23 11.94
N ASN A 131 11.26 0.97 13.05
CA ASN A 131 10.17 0.72 13.98
C ASN A 131 8.83 1.24 13.39
N LEU A 132 7.89 0.31 13.23
CA LEU A 132 6.54 0.47 12.67
C LEU A 132 5.45 -0.15 13.57
N GLU A 133 5.76 -0.47 14.83
CA GLU A 133 4.84 -1.18 15.73
C GLU A 133 3.55 -0.39 15.94
N LYS A 134 3.67 0.91 16.23
CA LYS A 134 2.53 1.82 16.43
C LYS A 134 1.67 1.90 15.17
N GLU A 135 2.28 2.05 14.00
CA GLU A 135 1.56 2.13 12.73
C GLU A 135 0.85 0.82 12.37
N LEU A 136 1.47 -0.31 12.67
CA LEU A 136 0.86 -1.63 12.48
C LEU A 136 -0.32 -1.85 13.43
N GLU A 137 -0.23 -1.41 14.68
CA GLU A 137 -1.35 -1.44 15.62
C GLU A 137 -2.51 -0.56 15.14
N MET A 138 -2.22 0.70 14.77
CA MET A 138 -3.19 1.62 14.19
C MET A 138 -3.89 1.00 12.97
N PHE A 139 -3.11 0.37 12.08
CA PHE A 139 -3.63 -0.29 10.90
C PHE A 139 -4.57 -1.44 11.27
N ASN A 140 -4.17 -2.33 12.18
CA ASN A 140 -4.98 -3.45 12.65
C ASN A 140 -6.30 -3.00 13.30
N LEU A 141 -6.29 -1.91 14.06
CA LEU A 141 -7.49 -1.30 14.63
C LEU A 141 -8.43 -0.79 13.53
N SER A 142 -7.90 -0.17 12.48
CA SER A 142 -8.68 0.31 11.34
C SER A 142 -9.39 -0.84 10.62
N ILE A 143 -8.70 -1.96 10.40
CA ILE A 143 -9.26 -3.15 9.75
C ILE A 143 -10.33 -3.80 10.63
N LYS A 144 -10.11 -3.90 11.94
CA LYS A 144 -11.10 -4.46 12.87
C LYS A 144 -12.42 -3.68 12.83
N ARG A 145 -12.36 -2.36 12.66
CA ARG A 145 -13.56 -1.50 12.55
C ARG A 145 -14.33 -1.69 11.24
N MET A 146 -13.72 -2.19 10.17
CA MET A 146 -14.41 -2.42 8.90
C MET A 146 -15.32 -3.66 8.90
N TYR A 147 -15.10 -4.60 9.83
CA TYR A 147 -15.83 -5.87 9.92
C TYR A 147 -16.69 -6.01 11.18
N LYS A 148 -16.88 -4.91 11.90
CA LYS A 148 -17.90 -4.79 12.93
C LYS A 148 -19.17 -4.30 12.27
#